data_AF-A0A418JGN6-F1
#
_entry.id   AF-A0A418JGN6-F1
#
_cell.length_a   1.000
_cell.length_b   1.000
_cell.length_c   1.000
_cell.angle_alpha   90.00
_cell.angle_beta   90.00
_cell.angle_gamma   90.00
#
_symmetry.space_group_name_H-M   'P 1'
#
loop_
_entity.id
_entity.type
_entity.pdbx_description
1 polymer ?
#
loop_
_entity_poly.entity_id
_entity_poly.type
_entity_poly.pdbx_seq_one_letter_code
_entity_poly.pdbx_strand_id
1 'polypeptide(L)'
;MPKKTQPNINFRDPKNRKSFIYKALYQLNDVVLGLIFLIGSFLFFSDSTVFQGTVLFVIGSIQMIIRPLIAMIHDLHMAMIDRNEHNQ
;
A
#
# COMPACT_ATOMS: atom_id res chain seq x y z
N MET A 1 7.18 5.41 41.85
CA MET A 1 7.38 5.90 40.46
C MET A 1 7.37 4.69 39.51
N PRO A 2 6.47 4.61 38.51
CA PRO A 2 6.49 3.52 37.55
C PRO A 2 7.70 3.68 36.60
N LYS A 3 8.53 2.64 36.47
CA LYS A 3 9.59 2.58 35.45
C LYS A 3 8.93 2.59 34.08
N LYS A 4 9.17 3.64 33.28
CA LYS A 4 8.85 3.61 31.84
C LYS A 4 9.73 2.54 31.20
N THR A 5 9.14 1.40 30.88
CA THR A 5 9.78 0.33 30.10
C THR A 5 10.15 0.90 28.74
N GLN A 6 11.45 1.14 28.53
CA GLN A 6 11.95 1.59 27.24
C GLN A 6 11.86 0.41 26.27
N PRO A 7 11.25 0.60 25.08
CA PRO A 7 11.16 -0.46 24.09
C PRO A 7 12.59 -0.82 23.66
N ASN A 8 13.03 -2.02 24.02
CA ASN A 8 14.26 -2.62 23.52
C ASN A 8 14.04 -2.92 22.03
N ILE A 9 14.42 -1.97 21.16
CA ILE A 9 14.39 -2.15 19.72
C ILE A 9 15.60 -3.02 19.35
N ASN A 10 15.41 -4.34 19.37
CA ASN A 10 16.46 -5.29 19.00
C ASN A 10 16.52 -5.41 17.46
N PHE A 11 17.54 -4.80 16.84
CA PHE A 11 17.70 -4.73 15.38
C PHE A 11 17.96 -6.10 14.69
N ARG A 12 18.11 -7.19 15.46
CA ARG A 12 18.38 -8.54 14.95
C ARG A 12 17.15 -9.45 14.86
N ASP A 13 15.94 -8.93 15.06
CA ASP A 13 14.73 -9.75 14.98
C ASP A 13 14.41 -10.17 13.52
N PRO A 14 14.44 -11.47 13.16
CA PRO A 14 14.08 -11.95 11.82
C PRO A 14 12.62 -11.64 11.43
N LYS A 15 11.75 -11.26 12.39
CA LYS A 15 10.42 -10.68 12.10
C LYS A 15 10.50 -9.41 11.25
N ASN A 16 11.58 -8.64 11.36
CA ASN A 16 11.71 -7.35 10.69
C ASN A 16 11.84 -7.50 9.17
N ARG A 17 12.52 -8.55 8.68
CA ARG A 17 12.81 -8.73 7.25
C ARG A 17 11.56 -8.95 6.41
N LYS A 18 10.56 -9.64 6.94
CA LYS A 18 9.27 -9.81 6.26
C LYS A 18 8.57 -8.45 6.12
N SER A 19 8.50 -7.67 7.18
CA SER A 19 7.93 -6.31 7.16
C SER A 19 8.63 -5.39 6.15
N PHE A 20 9.97 -5.43 6.05
CA PHE A 20 10.71 -4.67 5.04
C PHE A 20 10.40 -5.08 3.61
N ILE A 21 10.30 -6.40 3.33
CA ILE A 21 9.93 -6.90 1.98
C ILE A 21 8.50 -6.49 1.64
N TYR A 22 7.55 -6.63 2.58
CA TYR A 22 6.18 -6.17 2.37
C TYR A 22 6.16 -4.67 2.09
N LYS A 23 6.79 -3.83 2.93
CA LYS A 23 6.85 -2.38 2.70
C LYS A 23 7.49 -2.02 1.36
N ALA A 24 8.55 -2.71 0.95
CA ALA A 24 9.18 -2.50 -0.35
C ALA A 24 8.27 -2.89 -1.52
N LEU A 25 7.54 -4.01 -1.41
CA LEU A 25 6.54 -4.43 -2.40
C LEU A 25 5.38 -3.42 -2.49
N TYR A 26 4.92 -2.92 -1.34
CA TYR A 26 3.92 -1.86 -1.31
C TYR A 26 4.46 -0.61 -2.01
N GLN A 27 5.65 -0.12 -1.68
CA GLN A 27 6.23 1.06 -2.33
C GLN A 27 6.45 0.84 -3.84
N LEU A 28 6.92 -0.35 -4.24
CA LEU A 28 7.15 -0.70 -5.63
C LEU A 28 5.86 -0.67 -6.44
N ASN A 29 4.75 -1.19 -5.89
CA ASN A 29 3.45 -1.12 -6.54
C ASN A 29 3.00 0.32 -6.80
N ASP A 30 3.33 1.28 -5.93
CA ASP A 30 3.01 2.70 -6.16
C ASP A 30 3.89 3.31 -7.25
N VAL A 31 5.15 2.90 -7.35
CA VAL A 31 6.03 3.28 -8.46
C VAL A 31 5.53 2.72 -9.79
N VAL A 32 5.15 1.43 -9.83
CA VAL A 32 4.57 0.79 -11.02
C VAL A 32 3.28 1.49 -11.44
N LEU A 33 2.40 1.80 -10.49
CA LEU A 33 1.19 2.57 -10.73
C LEU A 33 1.50 3.93 -11.38
N GLY A 34 2.46 4.68 -10.83
CA GLY A 34 2.89 5.95 -11.38
C GLY A 34 3.46 5.84 -12.80
N LEU A 35 4.23 4.78 -13.08
CA LEU A 35 4.77 4.52 -14.41
C LEU A 35 3.66 4.18 -15.43
N ILE A 36 2.68 3.38 -15.05
CA ILE A 36 1.53 3.05 -15.90
C ILE A 36 0.75 4.32 -16.27
N PHE A 37 0.47 5.18 -15.28
CA PHE A 37 -0.20 6.46 -15.54
C PHE A 37 0.63 7.40 -16.40
N LEU A 38 1.94 7.48 -16.17
CA LEU A 38 2.84 8.31 -16.97
C LEU A 38 2.87 7.84 -18.43
N ILE A 39 3.04 6.55 -18.66
CA ILE A 39 3.01 5.94 -20.00
C ILE A 39 1.65 6.18 -20.64
N GLY A 40 0.55 5.86 -19.95
CA GLY A 40 -0.80 6.10 -20.43
C GLY A 40 -1.03 7.55 -20.86
N SER A 41 -0.51 8.52 -20.08
CA SER A 41 -0.57 9.95 -20.39
C SER A 41 0.08 10.29 -21.73
N PHE A 42 1.22 9.67 -22.05
CA PHE A 42 1.86 9.86 -23.36
C PHE A 42 1.06 9.22 -24.49
N LEU A 43 0.44 8.05 -24.26
CA LEU A 43 -0.40 7.39 -25.28
C LEU A 43 -1.68 8.18 -25.60
N PHE A 44 -2.15 9.05 -24.71
CA PHE A 44 -3.31 9.91 -24.97
C PHE A 44 -3.05 11.04 -25.97
N PHE A 45 -1.79 11.31 -26.37
CA PHE A 45 -1.48 12.39 -27.31
C PHE A 45 -1.77 12.09 -28.78
N SER A 46 -2.00 10.82 -29.15
CA SER A 46 -2.31 10.43 -30.54
C SER A 46 -3.56 9.58 -30.61
N ASP A 47 -4.48 9.91 -31.52
CA ASP A 47 -5.73 9.18 -31.73
C ASP A 47 -5.52 7.67 -31.98
N SER A 48 -4.41 7.29 -32.61
CA SER A 48 -4.06 5.89 -32.85
C SER A 48 -3.69 5.10 -31.59
N THR A 49 -3.21 5.77 -30.54
CA THR A 49 -2.76 5.17 -29.28
C THR A 49 -3.72 5.43 -28.12
N VAL A 50 -4.73 6.28 -28.28
CA VAL A 50 -5.74 6.60 -27.26
C VAL A 50 -6.43 5.36 -26.69
N PHE A 51 -6.76 4.37 -27.53
CA PHE A 51 -7.36 3.12 -27.05
C PHE A 51 -6.44 2.37 -26.07
N GLN A 52 -5.16 2.24 -26.42
CA GLN A 52 -4.15 1.60 -25.57
C GLN A 52 -3.92 2.41 -24.29
N GLY A 53 -3.86 3.75 -24.39
CA GLY A 53 -3.78 4.65 -23.25
C GLY A 53 -4.98 4.52 -22.31
N THR A 54 -6.19 4.34 -22.86
CA THR A 54 -7.42 4.13 -22.08
C THR A 54 -7.39 2.83 -21.31
N VAL A 55 -6.93 1.72 -21.92
CA VAL A 55 -6.78 0.43 -21.23
C VAL A 55 -5.78 0.54 -20.06
N LEU A 56 -4.63 1.17 -20.28
CA LEU A 56 -3.63 1.45 -19.23
C LEU A 56 -4.21 2.30 -18.11
N PHE A 57 -5.00 3.33 -18.45
CA PHE A 57 -5.64 4.21 -17.49
C PHE A 57 -6.69 3.49 -16.63
N VAL A 58 -7.50 2.60 -17.22
CA VAL A 58 -8.47 1.79 -16.48
C VAL A 58 -7.77 0.83 -15.51
N ILE A 59 -6.72 0.13 -15.98
CA ILE A 59 -5.93 -0.77 -15.13
C ILE A 59 -5.28 0.01 -13.98
N GLY A 60 -4.64 1.14 -14.27
CA GLY A 60 -4.06 2.02 -13.26
C GLY A 60 -5.10 2.50 -12.24
N SER A 61 -6.29 2.91 -12.69
CA SER A 61 -7.37 3.37 -11.81
C SER A 61 -7.83 2.28 -10.85
N ILE A 62 -7.99 1.04 -11.32
CA ILE A 62 -8.35 -0.10 -10.46
C ILE A 62 -7.24 -0.35 -9.42
N GLN A 63 -5.98 -0.36 -9.86
CA GLN A 63 -4.82 -0.59 -8.99
C GLN A 63 -4.68 0.50 -7.91
N MET A 64 -5.03 1.75 -8.23
CA MET A 64 -5.07 2.86 -7.28
C MET A 64 -6.13 2.67 -6.19
N ILE A 65 -7.27 2.01 -6.48
CA ILE A 65 -8.34 1.75 -5.50
C ILE A 65 -7.99 0.58 -4.58
N ILE A 66 -7.32 -0.46 -5.09
CA ILE A 66 -6.98 -1.66 -4.32
C ILE A 66 -6.13 -1.31 -3.08
N ARG A 67 -5.19 -0.37 -3.21
CA ARG A 67 -4.31 0.04 -2.12
C ARG A 67 -5.02 0.61 -0.88
N PRO A 68 -5.80 1.70 -0.97
CA PRO A 68 -6.54 2.24 0.15
C PRO A 68 -7.59 1.25 0.67
N LEU A 69 -8.16 0.40 -0.20
CA LEU A 69 -9.10 -0.63 0.24
C LEU A 69 -8.46 -1.65 1.18
N ILE A 70 -7.27 -2.16 0.84
CA ILE A 70 -6.54 -3.10 1.70
C ILE A 70 -6.14 -2.44 3.01
N ALA A 71 -5.64 -1.20 2.96
CA ALA A 71 -5.28 -0.44 4.16
C ALA A 71 -6.50 -0.20 5.07
N MET A 72 -7.63 0.21 4.48
CA MET A 72 -8.87 0.44 5.22
C MET A 72 -9.40 -0.83 5.89
N ILE A 73 -9.39 -1.97 5.18
CA ILE A 73 -9.82 -3.26 5.77
C ILE A 73 -8.89 -3.65 6.92
N HIS A 74 -7.58 -3.45 6.76
CA HIS A 74 -6.61 -3.71 7.82
C HIS A 74 -6.88 -2.84 9.06
N ASP A 75 -7.05 -1.54 8.87
CA ASP A 75 -7.29 -0.59 9.96
C ASP A 75 -8.61 -0.87 10.68
N LEU A 76 -9.68 -1.20 9.93
CA LEU A 76 -10.98 -1.58 10.50
C LEU A 76 -10.89 -2.88 11.31
N HIS A 77 -10.16 -3.88 10.82
CA HIS A 77 -9.96 -5.13 11.54
C HIS A 77 -9.18 -4.92 12.85
N MET A 78 -8.11 -4.12 12.80
CA MET A 78 -7.32 -3.79 14.00
C MET A 78 -8.14 -2.98 15.01
N ALA A 79 -8.93 -2.00 14.54
CA ALA A 79 -9.82 -1.23 15.39
C ALA A 79 -10.90 -2.10 16.07
N MET A 80 -11.38 -3.15 15.39
CA MET A 80 -12.34 -4.09 15.97
C MET A 80 -11.72 -5.00 17.03
N ILE A 81 -10.48 -5.46 16.82
CA ILE A 81 -9.75 -6.28 17.80
C ILE A 81 -9.44 -5.47 19.07
N ASP A 82 -8.93 -4.25 18.93
CA ASP A 82 -8.55 -3.38 20.05
C ASP A 82 -9.75 -3.06 20.97
N ARG A 83 -10.94 -2.93 20.38
CA ARG A 83 -12.20 -2.69 21.11
C ARG A 83 -12.64 -3.86 21.99
N ASN A 84 -12.22 -5.08 21.67
CA ASN A 84 -12.57 -6.28 22.43
C ASN A 84 -11.62 -6.53 23.61
N GLU A 85 -10.36 -6.08 23.52
CA GLU A 85 -9.40 -6.20 24.62
C GLU A 85 -9.65 -5.16 25.72
N HIS A 86 -10.18 -3.98 25.37
CA HIS A 86 -10.48 -2.92 26.33
C HIS A 86 -11.78 -3.11 27.14
N ASN A 87 -12.57 -4.14 26.85
CA ASN A 87 -13.82 -4.48 27.55
C ASN A 87 -13.68 -5.72 28.47
N GLN A 88 -12.46 -6.18 28.75
CA GLN A 88 -12.14 -7.16 29.81
C GLN A 88 -11.32 -6.50 30.92
#